data_AF-A0AAD5AEX2-F1
#
_entry.id   AF-A0AAD5AEX2-F1
#
_cell.length_a   1.000
_cell.length_b   1.000
_cell.length_c   1.000
_cell.angle_alpha   90.00
_cell.angle_beta   90.00
_cell.angle_gamma   90.00
#
_symmetry.space_group_name_H-M   'P 1'
#
loop_
_entity.id
_entity.type
_entity.pdbx_description
1 polymer ?
#
loop_
_entity_poly.entity_id
_entity_poly.type
_entity_poly.pdbx_seq_one_letter_code
_entity_poly.pdbx_strand_id
1 'polypeptide(L)'
;ATGVVNVTVSAEAEQSQILCDNEIVSVPERGRIDTVTRSLIVQAEGTEMMKSQSWLLCPQGNSVLEELKLILPENVIQGSARASVSVLGDMLGRALKNLDGLLKMPYGCGEQNIALLAPNIYILQYLENTEQLTAAIRERATGFLKSGYQRQLNYKHINGAYSTFGSGEENTWLTAFVLRTFGKAQRYIFIDPEIINSAKKWLISMQRSDGCLRLQGSLFNNQMKGGVNDGVTITAYIVASFLEFGITVQDPVVNNGLLCLKSSVDKMENTYTTALLAYTFSLAGENKIREQLLKKLDNVAARGAGRLHWSQSASDDSGALSVEISSYVLLAVLTTGDLTAADLGYANKIVSWLVKQQNPFGGFSSTQDTVVALQALALYSTKVFSSVGSSTVTVTSADGDSHNFDVNQNNKLLYQERSLQDVPGKYSIDVKGSTCVSVQVTLFYNVPTPSETSTLSITTSTEGSYKKLLGENLLLKFKVAYSGTLESTNMIIVDIKLLSGFTADPVELKKGTLVERVDSKDDHLVMYIKELQRNTPITYCLNMKQVLPVKNLKSAVIKIYDYYQTS
;
A
#
# COMPACT_ATOMS: atom_id res chain seq x y z
N ALA A 1 27.32 -9.34 -11.19
CA ALA A 1 26.61 -8.06 -11.38
C ALA A 1 25.11 -8.35 -11.40
N THR A 2 24.34 -7.65 -10.58
CA THR A 2 22.87 -7.67 -10.58
C THR A 2 22.36 -6.42 -11.30
N GLY A 3 21.12 -6.44 -11.78
CA GLY A 3 20.51 -5.34 -12.52
C GLY A 3 20.57 -5.52 -14.04
N VAL A 4 20.45 -4.42 -14.77
CA VAL A 4 20.36 -4.43 -16.23
C VAL A 4 21.76 -4.57 -16.85
N VAL A 5 21.96 -5.63 -17.63
CA VAL A 5 23.19 -5.92 -18.37
C VAL A 5 22.88 -5.81 -19.86
N ASN A 6 23.56 -4.90 -20.56
CA ASN A 6 23.44 -4.79 -22.00
C ASN A 6 24.37 -5.80 -22.67
N VAL A 7 23.77 -6.76 -23.39
CA VAL A 7 24.49 -7.71 -24.22
C VAL A 7 24.43 -7.23 -25.65
N THR A 8 25.59 -6.99 -26.24
CA THR A 8 25.73 -6.61 -27.63
C THR A 8 26.32 -7.77 -28.40
N VAL A 9 25.61 -8.22 -29.42
CA VAL A 9 26.08 -9.25 -30.36
C VAL A 9 26.26 -8.59 -31.70
N SER A 10 27.41 -8.82 -32.32
CA SER A 10 27.69 -8.35 -33.67
C SER A 10 27.99 -9.55 -34.56
N ALA A 11 27.37 -9.59 -35.73
CA ALA A 11 27.69 -10.53 -36.80
C ALA A 11 28.33 -9.73 -37.94
N GLU A 12 29.44 -10.23 -38.46
CA GLU A 12 30.18 -9.60 -39.55
C GLU A 12 30.45 -10.62 -40.66
N ALA A 13 30.21 -10.21 -41.90
CA ALA A 13 30.65 -10.97 -43.07
C ALA A 13 32.16 -10.79 -43.27
N GLU A 14 32.92 -11.88 -43.13
CA GLU A 14 34.36 -11.90 -43.35
C GLU A 14 34.70 -12.18 -44.82
N GLN A 15 35.73 -11.50 -45.32
CA GLN A 15 36.22 -11.73 -46.67
C GLN A 15 37.03 -13.03 -46.71
N SER A 16 36.69 -13.94 -47.63
CA SER A 16 37.36 -15.23 -47.76
C SER A 16 37.84 -15.46 -49.19
N GLN A 17 39.02 -16.07 -49.32
CA GLN A 17 39.57 -16.53 -50.60
C GLN A 17 39.07 -17.91 -51.01
N ILE A 18 38.35 -18.60 -50.11
CA ILE A 18 37.75 -19.91 -50.36
C ILE A 18 36.43 -19.71 -51.10
N LEU A 19 36.27 -20.37 -52.24
CA LEU A 19 35.04 -20.32 -53.03
C LEU A 19 33.89 -21.00 -52.27
N CYS A 20 32.73 -20.36 -52.25
CA CYS A 20 31.48 -20.95 -51.77
C CYS A 20 30.60 -21.23 -53.00
N ASP A 21 30.22 -22.49 -53.25
CA ASP A 21 29.48 -22.91 -54.46
C ASP A 21 30.09 -22.38 -55.79
N ASN A 22 31.42 -22.34 -55.88
CA ASN A 22 32.21 -21.84 -57.01
C ASN A 22 32.15 -20.32 -57.28
N GLU A 23 31.60 -19.52 -56.36
CA GLU A 23 31.59 -18.05 -56.44
C GLU A 23 32.61 -17.41 -55.50
N ILE A 24 33.17 -16.28 -55.92
CA ILE A 24 34.06 -15.45 -55.08
C ILE A 24 33.20 -14.78 -54.01
N VAL A 25 33.58 -14.92 -52.74
CA VAL A 25 32.88 -14.27 -51.62
C VAL A 25 32.95 -12.75 -51.79
N SER A 26 31.79 -12.13 -52.04
CA SER A 26 31.64 -10.68 -52.10
C SER A 26 31.06 -10.16 -50.79
N VAL A 27 31.75 -9.21 -50.16
CA VAL A 27 31.30 -8.56 -48.92
C VAL A 27 30.83 -7.15 -49.29
N PRO A 28 29.54 -6.82 -49.16
CA PRO A 28 29.02 -5.50 -49.52
C PRO A 28 29.49 -4.43 -48.53
N GLU A 29 29.73 -3.18 -48.97
CA GLU A 29 30.12 -2.10 -48.06
C GLU A 29 29.01 -1.74 -47.04
N ARG A 30 27.74 -1.94 -47.40
CA ARG A 30 26.58 -1.68 -46.55
C ARG A 30 25.90 -2.99 -46.20
N GLY A 31 25.63 -3.22 -44.91
CA GLY A 31 25.08 -4.48 -44.40
C GLY A 31 26.14 -5.55 -44.10
N ARG A 32 27.43 -5.20 -44.16
CA ARG A 32 28.56 -6.07 -43.76
C ARG A 32 28.50 -6.50 -42.31
N ILE A 33 28.11 -5.56 -41.44
CA ILE A 33 28.04 -5.75 -40.00
C ILE A 33 26.61 -5.47 -39.57
N ASP A 34 26.05 -6.41 -38.81
CA ASP A 34 24.80 -6.21 -38.08
C ASP A 34 25.08 -6.33 -36.58
N THR A 35 24.65 -5.34 -35.81
CA THR A 35 24.90 -5.27 -34.37
C THR A 35 23.58 -5.08 -33.64
N VAL A 36 23.28 -6.01 -32.73
CA VAL A 36 22.07 -5.98 -31.91
C VAL A 36 22.46 -5.90 -30.44
N THR A 37 22.01 -4.84 -29.78
CA THR A 37 22.12 -4.70 -28.32
C THR A 37 20.76 -5.02 -27.68
N ARG A 38 20.76 -5.95 -26.72
CA ARG A 38 19.61 -6.28 -25.89
C ARG A 38 19.97 -6.18 -24.41
N SER A 39 19.04 -5.68 -23.62
CA SER A 39 19.17 -5.59 -22.18
C SER A 39 18.63 -6.86 -21.51
N LEU A 40 19.41 -7.43 -20.60
CA LEU A 40 19.03 -8.58 -19.77
C LEU A 40 18.95 -8.14 -18.30
N ILE A 41 17.97 -8.62 -17.56
CA ILE A 41 17.85 -8.35 -16.13
C ILE A 41 18.46 -9.52 -15.35
N VAL A 42 19.53 -9.24 -14.60
CA VAL A 42 20.19 -10.23 -13.73
C VAL A 42 19.73 -10.03 -12.29
N GLN A 43 18.98 -10.99 -11.75
CA GLN A 43 18.51 -10.96 -10.37
C GLN A 43 19.47 -11.75 -9.46
N ALA A 44 19.63 -11.29 -8.21
CA ALA A 44 20.30 -12.06 -7.18
C ALA A 44 19.46 -13.30 -6.79
N GLU A 45 20.12 -14.33 -6.28
CA GLU A 45 19.44 -15.50 -5.71
C GLU A 45 18.75 -15.14 -4.37
N GLY A 46 17.99 -16.08 -3.81
CA GLY A 46 17.29 -15.89 -2.54
C GLY A 46 16.09 -14.95 -2.59
N THR A 47 15.71 -14.44 -1.42
CA THR A 47 14.58 -13.53 -1.24
C THR A 47 15.10 -12.10 -1.04
N GLU A 48 14.65 -11.16 -1.87
CA GLU A 48 14.94 -9.74 -1.67
C GLU A 48 14.18 -9.22 -0.44
N MET A 49 14.94 -8.58 0.45
CA MET A 49 14.48 -7.90 1.65
C MET A 49 14.64 -6.40 1.45
N MET A 50 13.69 -5.64 1.98
CA MET A 50 13.69 -4.18 1.92
C MET A 50 13.61 -3.63 3.35
N LYS A 51 14.48 -2.68 3.67
CA LYS A 51 14.39 -1.87 4.90
C LYS A 51 14.38 -0.40 4.50
N SER A 52 13.49 0.39 5.10
CA SER A 52 13.43 1.82 4.86
C SER A 52 13.45 2.59 6.18
N GLN A 53 14.03 3.79 6.14
CA GLN A 53 13.97 4.76 7.22
C GLN A 53 13.59 6.11 6.64
N SER A 54 12.57 6.74 7.22
CA SER A 54 11.99 7.98 6.70
C SER A 54 11.96 9.06 7.78
N TRP A 55 12.15 10.30 7.35
CA TRP A 55 12.10 11.50 8.18
C TRP A 55 11.29 12.59 7.49
N LEU A 56 10.60 13.39 8.31
CA LEU A 56 10.06 14.69 7.92
C LEU A 56 10.88 15.75 8.66
N LEU A 57 11.73 16.48 7.94
CA LEU A 57 12.69 17.41 8.53
C LEU A 57 12.26 18.85 8.20
N CYS A 58 11.94 19.61 9.24
CA CYS A 58 11.44 20.98 9.14
C CYS A 58 12.44 21.95 9.78
N PRO A 59 13.40 22.50 9.02
CA PRO A 59 14.46 23.35 9.57
C PRO A 59 14.00 24.70 10.14
N GLN A 60 12.85 25.23 9.70
CA GLN A 60 12.28 26.50 10.19
C GLN A 60 13.28 27.68 10.23
N GLY A 61 14.22 27.72 9.28
CA GLY A 61 15.27 28.76 9.18
C GLY A 61 16.62 28.36 9.81
N ASN A 62 16.69 27.23 10.52
CA ASN A 62 17.91 26.67 11.10
C ASN A 62 18.46 25.50 10.27
N SER A 63 19.27 24.64 10.88
CA SER A 63 19.73 23.36 10.34
C SER A 63 19.20 22.20 11.18
N VAL A 64 18.77 21.11 10.53
CA VAL A 64 18.41 19.85 11.19
C VAL A 64 19.33 18.76 10.67
N LEU A 65 19.99 18.06 11.60
CA LEU A 65 20.94 16.99 11.31
C LEU A 65 20.41 15.66 11.83
N GLU A 66 20.46 14.63 10.98
CA GLU A 66 20.14 13.24 11.33
C GLU A 66 21.29 12.32 10.95
N GLU A 67 21.57 11.32 11.79
CA GLU A 67 22.59 10.31 11.54
C GLU A 67 21.94 8.95 11.22
N LEU A 68 22.50 8.26 10.24
CA LEU A 68 22.03 6.96 9.77
C LEU A 68 23.17 5.96 9.70
N LYS A 69 22.93 4.75 10.19
CA LYS A 69 23.80 3.59 9.97
C LYS A 69 23.06 2.51 9.19
N LEU A 70 23.56 2.18 8.00
CA LEU A 70 23.10 1.04 7.22
C LEU A 70 23.82 -0.22 7.68
N ILE A 71 23.07 -1.24 8.06
CA ILE A 71 23.58 -2.50 8.60
C ILE A 71 23.00 -3.65 7.76
N LEU A 72 23.88 -4.55 7.30
CA LEU A 72 23.48 -5.79 6.63
C LEU A 72 23.47 -6.94 7.64
N PRO A 73 22.53 -7.89 7.53
CA PRO A 73 22.56 -9.11 8.32
C PRO A 73 23.70 -10.04 7.87
N GLU A 74 24.10 -10.97 8.73
CA GLU A 74 25.20 -11.90 8.46
C GLU A 74 24.93 -12.85 7.29
N ASN A 75 23.66 -13.22 7.08
CA ASN A 75 23.23 -14.14 6.02
C ASN A 75 22.94 -13.44 4.68
N VAL A 76 23.47 -12.24 4.44
CA VAL A 76 23.25 -11.52 3.18
C VAL A 76 23.96 -12.20 2.01
N ILE A 77 23.29 -12.27 0.87
CA ILE A 77 23.89 -12.74 -0.39
C ILE A 77 24.85 -11.68 -0.90
N GLN A 78 26.11 -12.04 -1.10
CA GLN A 78 27.17 -11.11 -1.50
C GLN A 78 26.84 -10.39 -2.81
N GLY A 79 27.04 -9.08 -2.82
CA GLY A 79 26.77 -8.22 -3.99
C GLY A 79 25.28 -7.97 -4.30
N SER A 80 24.36 -8.40 -3.42
CA SER A 80 22.93 -8.10 -3.56
C SER A 80 22.52 -6.77 -2.94
N ALA A 81 23.32 -6.25 -2.01
CA ALA A 81 23.03 -5.05 -1.25
C ALA A 81 23.10 -3.80 -2.12
N ARG A 82 22.07 -2.95 -2.04
CA ARG A 82 22.02 -1.63 -2.68
C ARG A 82 21.22 -0.68 -1.80
N ALA A 83 21.64 0.58 -1.72
CA ALA A 83 20.92 1.60 -0.98
C ALA A 83 20.70 2.85 -1.82
N SER A 84 19.63 3.56 -1.51
CA SER A 84 19.27 4.81 -2.18
C SER A 84 18.71 5.78 -1.16
N VAL A 85 18.99 7.07 -1.37
CA VAL A 85 18.34 8.16 -0.66
C VAL A 85 17.43 8.89 -1.62
N SER A 86 16.25 9.25 -1.13
CA SER A 86 15.27 10.01 -1.89
C SER A 86 14.72 11.16 -1.08
N VAL A 87 14.54 12.30 -1.75
CA VAL A 87 14.16 13.58 -1.16
C VAL A 87 12.97 14.17 -1.93
N LEU A 88 12.00 14.69 -1.18
CA LEU A 88 10.81 15.37 -1.68
C LEU A 88 10.52 16.59 -0.80
N GLY A 89 9.90 17.64 -1.36
CA GLY A 89 9.41 18.78 -0.59
C GLY A 89 8.01 18.63 -0.03
N ASP A 90 7.40 17.47 -0.29
CA ASP A 90 6.02 17.20 0.01
C ASP A 90 5.91 15.90 0.82
N MET A 91 5.16 15.92 1.92
CA MET A 91 4.98 14.76 2.79
C MET A 91 4.14 13.65 2.15
N LEU A 92 3.34 13.97 1.13
CA LEU A 92 2.64 12.99 0.29
C LEU A 92 3.31 12.83 -1.08
N GLY A 93 4.43 13.50 -1.33
CA GLY A 93 5.17 13.44 -2.60
C GLY A 93 5.53 12.01 -3.03
N ARG A 94 5.77 11.08 -2.09
CA ARG A 94 6.04 9.65 -2.40
C ARG A 94 4.81 8.94 -2.94
N ALA A 95 3.66 9.24 -2.33
CA ALA A 95 2.36 8.75 -2.77
C ALA A 95 2.02 9.27 -4.18
N LEU A 96 2.58 10.43 -4.54
CA LEU A 96 2.41 11.09 -5.84
C LEU A 96 3.47 10.70 -6.89
N LYS A 97 4.71 10.34 -6.51
CA LYS A 97 5.72 9.79 -7.44
C LYS A 97 5.16 8.59 -8.17
N ASN A 98 4.45 7.74 -7.42
CA ASN A 98 3.73 6.60 -7.97
C ASN A 98 2.30 7.01 -8.32
N LEU A 99 2.08 8.05 -9.12
CA LEU A 99 0.75 8.27 -9.71
C LEU A 99 0.26 6.97 -10.38
N ASP A 100 1.13 6.16 -11.00
CA ASP A 100 0.74 4.82 -11.51
C ASP A 100 0.49 3.76 -10.41
N GLY A 101 1.11 3.93 -9.24
CA GLY A 101 1.11 2.95 -8.13
C GLY A 101 0.25 3.32 -6.92
N LEU A 102 -0.30 4.53 -6.83
CA LEU A 102 -1.23 4.95 -5.77
C LEU A 102 -2.48 5.64 -6.33
N LEU A 103 -2.39 6.41 -7.43
CA LEU A 103 -3.55 6.52 -8.35
C LEU A 103 -3.70 5.20 -9.11
N LYS A 104 -4.12 4.16 -8.41
CA LYS A 104 -4.40 2.89 -9.03
C LYS A 104 -5.77 2.94 -9.67
N MET A 105 -5.86 2.46 -10.89
CA MET A 105 -7.14 2.13 -11.50
C MET A 105 -7.85 1.12 -10.58
N PRO A 106 -9.07 1.40 -10.09
CA PRO A 106 -9.78 0.46 -9.25
C PRO A 106 -10.08 -0.86 -9.98
N TYR A 107 -9.75 -1.98 -9.32
CA TYR A 107 -9.96 -3.32 -9.86
C TYR A 107 -10.34 -4.31 -8.78
N GLY A 108 -10.68 -5.52 -9.21
CA GLY A 108 -10.99 -6.61 -8.31
C GLY A 108 -12.43 -6.59 -7.83
N CYS A 109 -12.69 -7.23 -6.68
CA CYS A 109 -14.01 -7.32 -6.07
C CYS A 109 -14.44 -5.99 -5.43
N GLY A 110 -15.67 -5.91 -4.91
CA GLY A 110 -16.25 -4.70 -4.33
C GLY A 110 -15.47 -4.13 -3.15
N GLU A 111 -14.77 -4.96 -2.39
CA GLU A 111 -13.83 -4.53 -1.34
C GLU A 111 -12.59 -3.85 -1.95
N GLN A 112 -11.92 -4.50 -2.89
CA GLN A 112 -10.68 -3.99 -3.51
C GLN A 112 -10.94 -2.74 -4.35
N ASN A 113 -12.06 -2.72 -5.06
CA ASN A 113 -12.39 -1.59 -5.92
C ASN A 113 -12.60 -0.32 -5.09
N ILE A 114 -13.36 -0.39 -4.00
CA ILE A 114 -13.56 0.79 -3.14
C ILE A 114 -12.30 1.16 -2.35
N ALA A 115 -11.50 0.17 -1.95
CA ALA A 115 -10.18 0.34 -1.31
C ALA A 115 -9.21 1.15 -2.17
N LEU A 116 -9.23 0.94 -3.49
CA LEU A 116 -8.39 1.65 -4.45
C LEU A 116 -9.00 2.99 -4.89
N LEU A 117 -10.33 3.11 -4.84
CA LEU A 117 -11.03 4.35 -5.18
C LEU A 117 -10.81 5.44 -4.14
N ALA A 118 -10.87 5.11 -2.84
CA ALA A 118 -10.83 6.08 -1.76
C ALA A 118 -9.52 6.92 -1.71
N PRO A 119 -8.30 6.32 -1.79
CA PRO A 119 -7.05 7.08 -1.83
C PRO A 119 -7.00 8.13 -2.95
N ASN A 120 -7.55 7.82 -4.13
CA ASN A 120 -7.57 8.73 -5.27
C ASN A 120 -8.29 10.05 -4.95
N ILE A 121 -9.34 9.99 -4.13
CA ILE A 121 -10.13 11.16 -3.73
C ILE A 121 -9.34 12.03 -2.75
N TYR A 122 -8.71 11.41 -1.75
CA TYR A 122 -7.92 12.15 -0.75
C TYR A 122 -6.65 12.77 -1.35
N ILE A 123 -6.04 12.10 -2.33
CA ILE A 123 -4.95 12.67 -3.14
C ILE A 123 -5.42 13.90 -3.91
N LEU A 124 -6.59 13.82 -4.58
CA LEU A 124 -7.14 14.98 -5.28
C LEU A 124 -7.43 16.14 -4.33
N GLN A 125 -8.02 15.86 -3.17
CA GLN A 125 -8.26 16.88 -2.13
C GLN A 125 -6.96 17.51 -1.64
N TYR A 126 -5.93 16.69 -1.42
CA TYR A 126 -4.60 17.17 -1.04
C TYR A 126 -4.02 18.13 -2.07
N LEU A 127 -3.93 17.69 -3.32
CA LEU A 127 -3.32 18.44 -4.40
C LEU A 127 -4.10 19.74 -4.68
N GLU A 128 -5.42 19.70 -4.60
CA GLU A 128 -6.26 20.88 -4.78
C GLU A 128 -6.03 21.89 -3.65
N ASN A 129 -6.01 21.44 -2.39
CA ASN A 129 -5.84 22.33 -1.24
C ASN A 129 -4.40 22.82 -1.04
N THR A 130 -3.41 22.17 -1.65
CA THR A 130 -2.00 22.60 -1.64
C THR A 130 -1.59 23.32 -2.92
N GLU A 131 -2.54 23.67 -3.79
CA GLU A 131 -2.29 24.36 -5.06
C GLU A 131 -1.31 23.63 -6.01
N GLN A 132 -1.23 22.30 -5.86
CA GLN A 132 -0.33 21.42 -6.62
C GLN A 132 -1.07 20.58 -7.68
N LEU A 133 -2.40 20.73 -7.81
CA LEU A 133 -3.21 19.97 -8.76
C LEU A 133 -3.07 20.49 -10.19
N THR A 134 -2.40 19.70 -11.05
CA THR A 134 -2.31 19.99 -12.49
C THR A 134 -3.52 19.43 -13.25
N ALA A 135 -3.79 20.00 -14.44
CA ALA A 135 -4.88 19.53 -15.31
C ALA A 135 -4.72 18.05 -15.70
N ALA A 136 -3.49 17.62 -16.02
CA ALA A 136 -3.18 16.23 -16.38
C ALA A 136 -3.47 15.25 -15.22
N ILE A 137 -3.10 15.61 -13.98
CA ILE A 137 -3.40 14.79 -12.80
C ILE A 137 -4.91 14.73 -12.55
N ARG A 138 -5.60 15.88 -12.67
CA ARG A 138 -7.06 15.96 -12.48
C ARG A 138 -7.81 15.09 -13.49
N GLU A 139 -7.48 15.20 -14.77
CA GLU A 139 -8.13 14.40 -15.83
C GLU A 139 -7.93 12.90 -15.59
N ARG A 140 -6.70 12.50 -15.29
CA ARG A 140 -6.37 11.10 -15.03
C ARG A 140 -7.09 10.55 -13.80
N ALA A 141 -7.02 11.27 -12.68
CA ALA A 141 -7.66 10.85 -11.44
C ALA A 141 -9.18 10.78 -11.58
N THR A 142 -9.82 11.77 -12.22
CA THR A 142 -11.26 11.72 -12.51
C THR A 142 -11.66 10.57 -13.42
N GLY A 143 -10.80 10.19 -14.38
CA GLY A 143 -10.96 8.96 -15.17
C GLY A 143 -11.01 7.70 -14.30
N PHE A 144 -10.08 7.56 -13.35
CA PHE A 144 -10.10 6.46 -12.38
C PHE A 144 -11.30 6.50 -11.45
N LEU A 145 -11.71 7.69 -11.01
CA LEU A 145 -12.90 7.84 -10.17
C LEU A 145 -14.17 7.37 -10.91
N LYS A 146 -14.35 7.78 -12.17
CA LYS A 146 -15.49 7.35 -13.01
C LYS A 146 -15.49 5.83 -13.21
N SER A 147 -14.34 5.27 -13.58
CA SER A 147 -14.20 3.82 -13.79
C SER A 147 -14.48 3.03 -12.51
N GLY A 148 -13.93 3.47 -11.37
CA GLY A 148 -14.14 2.79 -10.09
C GLY A 148 -15.56 2.93 -9.57
N TYR A 149 -16.21 4.09 -9.76
CA TYR A 149 -17.63 4.26 -9.47
C TYR A 149 -18.48 3.27 -10.26
N GLN A 150 -18.34 3.24 -11.59
CA GLN A 150 -19.10 2.31 -12.45
C GLN A 150 -18.84 0.84 -12.09
N ARG A 151 -17.58 0.50 -11.80
CA ARG A 151 -17.23 -0.85 -11.36
C ARG A 151 -17.87 -1.20 -10.02
N GLN A 152 -17.90 -0.27 -9.06
CA GLN A 152 -18.48 -0.50 -7.73
C GLN A 152 -19.98 -0.79 -7.79
N LEU A 153 -20.70 -0.23 -8.76
CA LEU A 153 -22.15 -0.46 -8.93
C LEU A 153 -22.49 -1.92 -9.21
N ASN A 154 -21.57 -2.72 -9.75
CA ASN A 154 -21.77 -4.16 -9.95
C ASN A 154 -21.88 -4.94 -8.64
N TYR A 155 -21.49 -4.33 -7.51
CA TYR A 155 -21.51 -4.96 -6.19
C TYR A 155 -22.66 -4.45 -5.31
N LYS A 156 -23.58 -3.66 -5.90
CA LYS A 156 -24.75 -3.10 -5.23
C LYS A 156 -25.94 -4.05 -5.32
N HIS A 157 -26.63 -4.24 -4.19
CA HIS A 157 -27.89 -4.97 -4.09
C HIS A 157 -29.09 -4.10 -4.48
N ILE A 158 -30.22 -4.75 -4.76
CA ILE A 158 -31.48 -4.08 -5.13
C ILE A 158 -31.94 -3.11 -4.03
N ASN A 159 -31.80 -3.51 -2.76
CA ASN A 159 -32.18 -2.70 -1.60
C ASN A 159 -31.20 -1.55 -1.27
N GLY A 160 -30.08 -1.43 -1.99
CA GLY A 160 -29.10 -0.37 -1.81
C GLY A 160 -27.84 -0.75 -1.02
N ALA A 161 -27.80 -1.94 -0.43
CA ALA A 161 -26.61 -2.44 0.27
C ALA A 161 -25.48 -2.81 -0.70
N TYR A 162 -24.26 -2.99 -0.18
CA TYR A 162 -23.12 -3.51 -0.93
C TYR A 162 -22.57 -4.79 -0.27
N SER A 163 -22.08 -5.71 -1.10
CA SER A 163 -21.33 -6.90 -0.68
C SER A 163 -20.02 -7.04 -1.46
N THR A 164 -19.13 -7.94 -1.04
CA THR A 164 -17.81 -8.12 -1.66
C THR A 164 -17.89 -8.52 -3.12
N PHE A 165 -18.85 -9.36 -3.49
CA PHE A 165 -18.97 -9.91 -4.86
C PHE A 165 -20.27 -9.52 -5.57
N GLY A 166 -21.11 -8.68 -4.97
CA GLY A 166 -22.42 -8.29 -5.50
C GLY A 166 -23.50 -9.37 -5.35
N SER A 167 -23.09 -10.61 -5.10
CA SER A 167 -23.91 -11.69 -4.55
C SER A 167 -23.51 -12.00 -3.11
N GLY A 168 -24.33 -12.76 -2.39
CA GLY A 168 -24.08 -13.14 -1.00
C GLY A 168 -24.57 -12.13 0.03
N GLU A 169 -24.04 -12.22 1.25
CA GLU A 169 -24.51 -11.41 2.39
C GLU A 169 -24.17 -9.92 2.24
N GLU A 170 -25.15 -9.08 2.55
CA GLU A 170 -25.03 -7.63 2.62
C GLU A 170 -24.13 -7.23 3.79
N ASN A 171 -23.32 -6.18 3.61
CA ASN A 171 -22.31 -5.80 4.60
C ASN A 171 -22.49 -4.34 5.05
N THR A 172 -22.72 -4.13 6.35
CA THR A 172 -22.97 -2.80 6.90
C THR A 172 -21.76 -1.88 6.84
N TRP A 173 -20.57 -2.42 7.14
CA TRP A 173 -19.33 -1.67 7.06
C TRP A 173 -18.99 -1.25 5.63
N LEU A 174 -19.09 -2.18 4.67
CA LEU A 174 -18.76 -1.91 3.26
C LEU A 174 -19.73 -0.88 2.67
N THR A 175 -21.02 -1.01 2.97
CA THR A 175 -22.04 -0.06 2.51
C THR A 175 -21.77 1.35 3.04
N ALA A 176 -21.39 1.49 4.31
CA ALA A 176 -21.01 2.78 4.89
C ALA A 176 -19.72 3.34 4.28
N PHE A 177 -18.72 2.49 4.02
CA PHE A 177 -17.48 2.90 3.37
C PHE A 177 -17.72 3.38 1.93
N VAL A 178 -18.58 2.69 1.17
CA VAL A 178 -18.99 3.11 -0.17
C VAL A 178 -19.74 4.45 -0.13
N LEU A 179 -20.72 4.60 0.78
CA LEU A 179 -21.48 5.85 0.94
C LEU A 179 -20.55 7.05 1.21
N ARG A 180 -19.64 6.89 2.19
CA ARG A 180 -18.64 7.89 2.56
C ARG A 180 -17.76 8.27 1.36
N THR A 181 -17.21 7.26 0.68
CA THR A 181 -16.30 7.44 -0.45
C THR A 181 -17.01 8.14 -1.62
N PHE A 182 -18.23 7.70 -1.97
CA PHE A 182 -19.04 8.32 -3.02
C PHE A 182 -19.41 9.76 -2.69
N GLY A 183 -19.77 10.06 -1.45
CA GLY A 183 -20.02 11.44 -1.01
C GLY A 183 -18.82 12.36 -1.23
N LYS A 184 -17.61 11.91 -0.88
CA LYS A 184 -16.39 12.69 -1.15
C LYS A 184 -16.08 12.77 -2.65
N ALA A 185 -16.41 11.76 -3.44
CA ALA A 185 -16.20 11.73 -4.89
C ALA A 185 -17.08 12.73 -5.65
N GLN A 186 -18.24 13.12 -5.11
CA GLN A 186 -19.18 14.09 -5.73
C GLN A 186 -18.53 15.44 -6.06
N ARG A 187 -17.44 15.82 -5.36
CA ARG A 187 -16.67 17.04 -5.66
C ARG A 187 -15.97 16.99 -7.02
N TYR A 188 -15.67 15.81 -7.54
CA TYR A 188 -14.84 15.61 -8.73
C TYR A 188 -15.55 14.91 -9.89
N ILE A 189 -16.55 14.08 -9.60
CA ILE A 189 -17.31 13.33 -10.59
C ILE A 189 -18.80 13.33 -10.25
N PHE A 190 -19.64 13.13 -11.27
CA PHE A 190 -21.07 12.93 -11.06
C PHE A 190 -21.31 11.56 -10.41
N ILE A 191 -22.08 11.56 -9.32
CA ILE A 191 -22.61 10.37 -8.65
C ILE A 191 -24.12 10.52 -8.60
N ASP A 192 -24.84 9.49 -9.05
CA ASP A 192 -26.31 9.47 -9.03
C ASP A 192 -26.84 9.58 -7.58
N PRO A 193 -27.66 10.62 -7.27
CA PRO A 193 -28.27 10.79 -5.94
C PRO A 193 -29.10 9.60 -5.48
N GLU A 194 -29.73 8.84 -6.39
CA GLU A 194 -30.55 7.67 -6.02
C GLU A 194 -29.68 6.52 -5.48
N ILE A 195 -28.46 6.36 -6.00
CA ILE A 195 -27.49 5.38 -5.49
C ILE A 195 -27.11 5.71 -4.04
N ILE A 196 -26.85 6.98 -3.75
CA ILE A 196 -26.54 7.47 -2.40
C ILE A 196 -27.74 7.29 -1.47
N ASN A 197 -28.93 7.72 -1.91
CA ASN A 197 -30.16 7.66 -1.12
C ASN A 197 -30.56 6.22 -0.77
N SER A 198 -30.42 5.28 -1.71
CA SER A 198 -30.72 3.86 -1.45
C SER A 198 -29.78 3.26 -0.40
N ALA A 199 -28.47 3.49 -0.51
CA ALA A 199 -27.50 3.05 0.50
C ALA A 199 -27.75 3.69 1.88
N LYS A 200 -28.06 5.00 1.91
CA LYS A 200 -28.44 5.71 3.16
C LYS A 200 -29.67 5.08 3.81
N LYS A 201 -30.75 4.87 3.05
CA LYS A 201 -32.00 4.28 3.57
C LYS A 201 -31.77 2.89 4.15
N TRP A 202 -30.96 2.07 3.49
CA TRP A 202 -30.63 0.74 4.00
C TRP A 202 -29.78 0.81 5.28
N LEU A 203 -28.78 1.69 5.37
CA LEU A 203 -28.02 1.87 6.62
C LEU A 203 -28.91 2.36 7.78
N ILE A 204 -29.89 3.22 7.52
CA ILE A 204 -30.85 3.67 8.52
C ILE A 204 -31.70 2.50 9.03
N SER A 205 -32.12 1.57 8.15
CA SER A 205 -32.92 0.41 8.58
C SER A 205 -32.13 -0.58 9.44
N MET A 206 -30.81 -0.46 9.51
CA MET A 206 -29.93 -1.25 10.38
C MET A 206 -29.81 -0.67 11.80
N GLN A 207 -30.40 0.50 12.07
CA GLN A 207 -30.42 1.09 13.42
C GLN A 207 -31.42 0.36 14.32
N ARG A 208 -30.96 0.01 15.53
CA ARG A 208 -31.77 -0.63 16.59
C ARG A 208 -32.57 0.41 17.38
N SER A 209 -33.48 -0.06 18.22
CA SER A 209 -34.28 0.78 19.13
C SER A 209 -33.46 1.55 20.17
N ASP A 210 -32.25 1.08 20.49
CA ASP A 210 -31.30 1.77 21.38
C ASP A 210 -30.42 2.80 20.65
N GLY A 211 -30.63 2.99 19.34
CA GLY A 211 -29.89 3.94 18.50
C GLY A 211 -28.58 3.40 17.94
N CYS A 212 -28.08 2.25 18.42
CA CYS A 212 -26.88 1.62 17.88
C CYS A 212 -27.16 0.93 16.53
N LEU A 213 -26.16 0.84 15.66
CA LEU A 213 -26.29 0.14 14.39
C LEU A 213 -25.80 -1.31 14.47
N ARG A 214 -26.46 -2.21 13.73
CA ARG A 214 -26.10 -3.62 13.68
C ARG A 214 -24.87 -3.86 12.81
N LEU A 215 -23.98 -4.72 13.27
CA LEU A 215 -22.94 -5.31 12.43
C LEU A 215 -23.58 -6.48 11.65
N GLN A 216 -23.54 -6.42 10.32
CA GLN A 216 -24.04 -7.47 9.44
C GLN A 216 -23.02 -7.72 8.32
N GLY A 217 -22.89 -9.00 7.94
CA GLY A 217 -21.99 -9.47 6.90
C GLY A 217 -20.54 -9.65 7.36
N SER A 218 -19.87 -10.64 6.77
CA SER A 218 -18.43 -10.82 6.85
C SER A 218 -17.74 -10.06 5.72
N LEU A 219 -16.48 -9.66 5.93
CA LEU A 219 -15.59 -9.23 4.84
C LEU A 219 -14.56 -10.32 4.62
N PHE A 220 -14.06 -10.41 3.39
CA PHE A 220 -12.90 -11.24 3.10
C PHE A 220 -11.62 -10.54 3.55
N ASN A 221 -11.56 -9.21 3.47
CA ASN A 221 -10.50 -8.41 4.09
C ASN A 221 -10.92 -7.85 5.44
N ASN A 222 -10.60 -8.54 6.54
CA ASN A 222 -10.86 -7.99 7.87
C ASN A 222 -9.98 -6.77 8.21
N GLN A 223 -8.82 -6.57 7.57
CA GLN A 223 -8.03 -5.35 7.76
C GLN A 223 -8.70 -4.12 7.16
N MET A 224 -9.61 -4.27 6.18
CA MET A 224 -10.37 -3.13 5.67
C MET A 224 -11.28 -2.54 6.75
N LYS A 225 -11.84 -3.35 7.64
CA LYS A 225 -12.62 -2.86 8.79
C LYS A 225 -11.76 -2.11 9.81
N GLY A 226 -10.44 -2.30 9.78
CA GLY A 226 -9.57 -1.78 10.83
C GLY A 226 -9.93 -2.39 12.18
N GLY A 227 -9.99 -1.57 13.22
CA GLY A 227 -10.47 -1.97 14.55
C GLY A 227 -11.99 -2.08 14.70
N VAL A 228 -12.80 -1.94 13.64
CA VAL A 228 -14.27 -2.03 13.72
C VAL A 228 -14.73 -3.47 13.85
N ASN A 229 -14.97 -3.93 15.07
CA ASN A 229 -15.30 -5.33 15.39
C ASN A 229 -16.55 -5.52 16.26
N ASP A 230 -17.14 -4.45 16.78
CA ASP A 230 -18.27 -4.51 17.72
C ASP A 230 -19.38 -3.50 17.37
N GLY A 231 -20.48 -3.56 18.13
CA GLY A 231 -21.64 -2.69 17.94
C GLY A 231 -21.34 -1.19 18.16
N VAL A 232 -20.35 -0.83 18.97
CA VAL A 232 -20.01 0.56 19.27
C VAL A 232 -19.15 1.15 18.16
N THR A 233 -18.10 0.43 17.77
CA THR A 233 -17.17 0.83 16.70
C THR A 233 -17.88 0.92 15.35
N ILE A 234 -18.79 -0.01 15.02
CA ILE A 234 -19.57 0.10 13.77
C ILE A 234 -20.53 1.29 13.81
N THR A 235 -21.15 1.56 14.96
CA THR A 235 -22.01 2.74 15.13
C THR A 235 -21.20 4.03 14.96
N ALA A 236 -20.03 4.12 15.60
CA ALA A 236 -19.16 5.29 15.51
C ALA A 236 -18.67 5.53 14.07
N TYR A 237 -18.31 4.46 13.36
CA TYR A 237 -17.90 4.51 11.96
C TYR A 237 -19.01 4.98 11.02
N ILE A 238 -20.23 4.45 11.17
CA ILE A 238 -21.37 4.83 10.32
C ILE A 238 -21.82 6.27 10.63
N VAL A 239 -21.88 6.65 11.90
CA VAL A 239 -22.21 8.04 12.31
C VAL A 239 -21.16 9.01 11.78
N ALA A 240 -19.86 8.70 11.89
CA ALA A 240 -18.81 9.52 11.29
C ALA A 240 -18.96 9.63 9.76
N SER A 241 -19.30 8.52 9.09
CA SER A 241 -19.54 8.50 7.64
C SER A 241 -20.72 9.40 7.24
N PHE A 242 -21.81 9.40 8.01
CA PHE A 242 -22.95 10.30 7.79
C PHE A 242 -22.60 11.77 8.01
N LEU A 243 -21.87 12.09 9.08
CA LEU A 243 -21.41 13.45 9.37
C LEU A 243 -20.47 13.97 8.28
N GLU A 244 -19.52 13.13 7.83
CA GLU A 244 -18.60 13.47 6.74
C GLU A 244 -19.30 13.67 5.38
N PHE A 245 -20.41 12.97 5.16
CA PHE A 245 -21.26 13.14 3.99
C PHE A 245 -22.02 14.48 4.04
N GLY A 246 -22.19 15.07 5.23
CA GLY A 246 -22.90 16.33 5.44
C GLY A 246 -24.31 16.16 6.01
N ILE A 247 -24.66 14.97 6.52
CA ILE A 247 -25.89 14.81 7.30
C ILE A 247 -25.66 15.49 8.64
N THR A 248 -26.59 16.37 9.03
CA THR A 248 -26.45 17.17 10.23
C THR A 248 -26.80 16.36 11.47
N VAL A 249 -26.33 16.85 12.63
CA VAL A 249 -26.63 16.25 13.94
C VAL A 249 -28.12 16.26 14.30
N GLN A 250 -28.94 17.04 13.58
CA GLN A 250 -30.40 17.06 13.75
C GLN A 250 -31.10 15.89 13.06
N ASP A 251 -30.45 15.19 12.13
CA ASP A 251 -31.02 14.00 11.50
C ASP A 251 -31.21 12.91 12.58
N PRO A 252 -32.43 12.32 12.72
CA PRO A 252 -32.73 11.34 13.76
C PRO A 252 -31.73 10.18 13.82
N VAL A 253 -31.23 9.69 12.67
CA VAL A 253 -30.29 8.56 12.67
C VAL A 253 -28.96 8.93 13.34
N VAL A 254 -28.47 10.15 13.08
CA VAL A 254 -27.20 10.65 13.63
C VAL A 254 -27.38 10.95 15.12
N ASN A 255 -28.46 11.64 15.49
CA ASN A 255 -28.72 11.95 16.89
C ASN A 255 -28.86 10.69 17.75
N ASN A 256 -29.66 9.71 17.31
CA ASN A 256 -29.83 8.44 18.03
C ASN A 256 -28.52 7.64 18.10
N GLY A 257 -27.74 7.65 17.01
CA GLY A 257 -26.41 7.04 17.00
C GLY A 257 -25.48 7.70 18.03
N LEU A 258 -25.41 9.02 18.06
CA LEU A 258 -24.61 9.76 19.04
C LEU A 258 -25.06 9.49 20.48
N LEU A 259 -26.37 9.37 20.74
CA LEU A 259 -26.89 8.99 22.07
C LEU A 259 -26.43 7.58 22.48
N CYS A 260 -26.49 6.60 21.59
CA CYS A 260 -25.91 5.27 21.83
C CYS A 260 -24.41 5.37 22.18
N LEU A 261 -23.63 6.13 21.40
CA LEU A 261 -22.18 6.26 21.61
C LEU A 261 -21.85 6.96 22.94
N LYS A 262 -22.62 7.97 23.35
CA LYS A 262 -22.45 8.68 24.63
C LYS A 262 -22.53 7.72 25.82
N SER A 263 -23.43 6.74 25.77
CA SER A 263 -23.58 5.73 26.84
C SER A 263 -22.35 4.81 27.02
N SER A 264 -21.47 4.81 26.02
CA SER A 264 -20.26 3.98 25.98
C SER A 264 -18.98 4.72 26.38
N VAL A 265 -18.96 6.06 26.35
CA VAL A 265 -17.74 6.89 26.55
C VAL A 265 -17.02 6.60 27.88
N ASP A 266 -17.77 6.35 28.95
CA ASP A 266 -17.18 6.15 30.28
C ASP A 266 -16.74 4.71 30.54
N LYS A 267 -17.13 3.74 29.68
CA LYS A 267 -16.90 2.31 29.88
C LYS A 267 -15.73 1.73 29.08
N MET A 268 -15.00 2.58 28.34
CA MET A 268 -14.02 2.11 27.33
C MET A 268 -12.58 2.20 27.82
N GLU A 269 -11.90 1.05 27.78
CA GLU A 269 -10.44 0.92 27.95
C GLU A 269 -9.72 0.76 26.60
N ASN A 270 -10.46 0.52 25.51
CA ASN A 270 -9.90 0.27 24.19
C ASN A 270 -9.45 1.58 23.51
N THR A 271 -8.16 1.68 23.17
CA THR A 271 -7.54 2.85 22.54
C THR A 271 -8.15 3.14 21.17
N TYR A 272 -8.38 2.12 20.35
CA TYR A 272 -9.00 2.27 19.03
C TYR A 272 -10.39 2.88 19.12
N THR A 273 -11.26 2.31 19.94
CA THR A 273 -12.63 2.81 20.12
C THR A 273 -12.61 4.25 20.63
N THR A 274 -11.69 4.58 21.54
CA THR A 274 -11.53 5.94 22.06
C THR A 274 -11.12 6.94 20.97
N ALA A 275 -10.19 6.58 20.09
CA ALA A 275 -9.75 7.42 18.98
C ALA A 275 -10.85 7.63 17.93
N LEU A 276 -11.56 6.57 17.54
CA LEU A 276 -12.68 6.67 16.61
C LEU A 276 -13.81 7.52 17.18
N LEU A 277 -14.17 7.34 18.45
CA LEU A 277 -15.16 8.18 19.14
C LEU A 277 -14.71 9.65 19.20
N ALA A 278 -13.44 9.91 19.53
CA ALA A 278 -12.91 11.28 19.57
C ALA A 278 -13.10 11.96 18.21
N TYR A 279 -12.85 11.23 17.11
CA TYR A 279 -13.10 11.72 15.77
C TYR A 279 -14.59 11.95 15.48
N THR A 280 -15.44 10.96 15.76
CA THR A 280 -16.90 11.07 15.55
C THR A 280 -17.50 12.25 16.31
N PHE A 281 -17.13 12.46 17.57
CA PHE A 281 -17.61 13.59 18.37
C PHE A 281 -16.99 14.92 17.93
N SER A 282 -15.79 14.93 17.36
CA SER A 282 -15.22 16.12 16.72
C SER A 282 -16.05 16.55 15.51
N LEU A 283 -16.44 15.60 14.65
CA LEU A 283 -17.33 15.86 13.52
C LEU A 283 -18.72 16.36 13.96
N ALA A 284 -19.23 15.88 15.10
CA ALA A 284 -20.51 16.27 15.65
C ALA A 284 -20.49 17.65 16.37
N GLY A 285 -19.32 18.25 16.58
CA GLY A 285 -19.16 19.50 17.34
C GLY A 285 -19.33 19.36 18.86
N GLU A 286 -19.22 18.14 19.40
CA GLU A 286 -19.38 17.83 20.83
C GLU A 286 -18.06 18.04 21.60
N ASN A 287 -17.63 19.30 21.70
CA ASN A 287 -16.29 19.68 22.19
C ASN A 287 -15.94 19.12 23.57
N LYS A 288 -16.89 19.10 24.52
CA LYS A 288 -16.66 18.60 25.88
C LYS A 288 -16.29 17.11 25.91
N ILE A 289 -17.01 16.30 25.13
CA ILE A 289 -16.76 14.85 25.05
C ILE A 289 -15.47 14.59 24.27
N ARG A 290 -15.26 15.34 23.19
CA ARG A 290 -14.01 15.31 22.42
C ARG A 290 -12.79 15.57 23.30
N GLU A 291 -12.79 16.63 24.10
CA GLU A 291 -11.67 16.97 24.99
C GLU A 291 -11.43 15.89 26.06
N GLN A 292 -12.51 15.33 26.63
CA GLN A 292 -12.41 14.21 27.56
C GLN A 292 -11.73 13.00 26.92
N LEU A 293 -12.10 12.64 25.68
CA LEU A 293 -11.52 11.52 24.95
C LEU A 293 -10.07 11.78 24.53
N LEU A 294 -9.76 12.97 24.02
CA LEU A 294 -8.39 13.36 23.65
C LEU A 294 -7.46 13.36 24.87
N LYS A 295 -7.95 13.80 26.04
CA LYS A 295 -7.18 13.71 27.29
C LYS A 295 -6.91 12.26 27.72
N LYS A 296 -7.89 11.37 27.57
CA LYS A 296 -7.69 9.92 27.80
C LYS A 296 -6.62 9.36 26.86
N LEU A 297 -6.68 9.72 25.57
CA LEU A 297 -5.71 9.30 24.56
C LEU A 297 -4.31 9.83 24.87
N ASP A 298 -4.17 11.10 25.28
CA ASP A 298 -2.86 11.70 25.58
C ASP A 298 -2.12 11.01 26.74
N ASN A 299 -2.86 10.41 27.69
CA ASN A 299 -2.30 9.64 28.80
C ASN A 299 -1.69 8.30 28.36
N VAL A 300 -2.19 7.71 27.26
CA VAL A 300 -1.71 6.42 26.73
C VAL A 300 -0.87 6.58 25.46
N ALA A 301 -0.55 7.82 25.09
CA ALA A 301 0.27 8.12 23.92
C ALA A 301 1.70 7.64 24.12
N ALA A 302 2.24 6.92 23.13
CA ALA A 302 3.65 6.57 23.07
C ALA A 302 4.45 7.81 22.65
N ARG A 303 5.51 8.12 23.42
CA ARG A 303 6.33 9.33 23.22
C ARG A 303 7.79 8.93 23.01
N GLY A 304 8.39 9.35 21.89
CA GLY A 304 9.80 9.09 21.62
C GLY A 304 10.34 9.92 20.45
N ALA A 305 11.56 10.45 20.59
CA ALA A 305 12.24 11.25 19.56
C ALA A 305 11.36 12.39 18.97
N GLY A 306 10.60 13.08 19.82
CA GLY A 306 9.71 14.18 19.39
C GLY A 306 8.45 13.74 18.62
N ARG A 307 8.17 12.43 18.55
CA ARG A 307 7.01 11.85 17.84
C ARG A 307 5.96 11.34 18.82
N LEU A 308 4.70 11.32 18.37
CA LEU A 308 3.55 10.80 19.11
C LEU A 308 2.78 9.79 18.26
N HIS A 309 2.37 8.69 18.88
CA HIS A 309 1.51 7.69 18.26
C HIS A 309 0.74 6.89 19.31
N TRP A 310 -0.20 6.10 18.83
CA TRP A 310 -1.06 5.25 19.65
C TRP A 310 -1.10 3.83 19.08
N SER A 311 -1.14 2.87 19.99
CA SER A 311 -1.27 1.44 19.71
C SER A 311 -2.31 0.82 20.63
N GLN A 312 -2.92 -0.29 20.19
CA GLN A 312 -3.89 -1.02 21.02
C GLN A 312 -3.18 -1.84 22.12
N SER A 313 -1.97 -2.29 21.85
CA SER A 313 -1.10 -2.99 22.81
C SER A 313 0.37 -2.62 22.55
N ALA A 314 1.20 -2.70 23.59
CA ALA A 314 2.62 -2.37 23.50
C ALA A 314 3.42 -3.23 22.51
N SER A 315 2.91 -4.43 22.16
CA SER A 315 3.52 -5.33 21.17
C SER A 315 3.22 -4.95 19.72
N ASP A 316 2.26 -4.05 19.47
CA ASP A 316 1.74 -3.72 18.13
C ASP A 316 2.11 -2.28 17.70
N ASP A 317 3.22 -1.77 18.23
CA ASP A 317 3.59 -0.34 18.24
C ASP A 317 3.89 0.29 16.86
N SER A 318 3.83 -0.51 15.80
CA SER A 318 4.01 -0.09 14.39
C SER A 318 3.09 -0.80 13.40
N GLY A 319 2.08 -1.54 13.88
CA GLY A 319 1.13 -2.24 13.03
C GLY A 319 0.14 -1.31 12.31
N ALA A 320 -0.59 -1.85 11.32
CA ALA A 320 -1.62 -1.13 10.57
C ALA A 320 -2.66 -0.46 11.50
N LEU A 321 -3.04 -1.14 12.57
CA LEU A 321 -3.99 -0.61 13.55
C LEU A 321 -3.45 0.64 14.25
N SER A 322 -2.16 0.68 14.59
CA SER A 322 -1.52 1.85 15.23
C SER A 322 -1.49 3.07 14.30
N VAL A 323 -1.32 2.85 12.99
CA VAL A 323 -1.46 3.90 11.97
C VAL A 323 -2.89 4.42 11.91
N GLU A 324 -3.89 3.54 11.90
CA GLU A 324 -5.29 3.93 11.88
C GLU A 324 -5.69 4.71 13.15
N ILE A 325 -5.35 4.23 14.34
CA ILE A 325 -5.63 4.91 15.62
C ILE A 325 -5.02 6.30 15.61
N SER A 326 -3.73 6.40 15.31
CA SER A 326 -3.00 7.69 15.30
C SER A 326 -3.58 8.66 14.27
N SER A 327 -4.08 8.15 13.14
CA SER A 327 -4.73 8.96 12.12
C SER A 327 -6.10 9.49 12.57
N TYR A 328 -6.89 8.70 13.30
CA TYR A 328 -8.14 9.20 13.91
C TYR A 328 -7.88 10.24 14.99
N VAL A 329 -6.84 10.08 15.82
CA VAL A 329 -6.45 11.13 16.78
C VAL A 329 -6.07 12.41 16.04
N LEU A 330 -5.26 12.31 14.99
CA LEU A 330 -4.88 13.47 14.17
C LEU A 330 -6.11 14.16 13.56
N LEU A 331 -7.05 13.39 13.00
CA LEU A 331 -8.31 13.92 12.48
C LEU A 331 -9.13 14.62 13.57
N ALA A 332 -9.25 14.02 14.77
CA ALA A 332 -9.97 14.62 15.89
C ALA A 332 -9.33 15.92 16.39
N VAL A 333 -8.00 16.00 16.39
CA VAL A 333 -7.25 17.22 16.73
C VAL A 333 -7.53 18.32 15.69
N LEU A 334 -7.50 17.98 14.39
CA LEU A 334 -7.61 18.95 13.29
C LEU A 334 -9.04 19.36 12.94
N THR A 335 -10.05 18.58 13.36
CA THR A 335 -11.47 18.84 13.11
C THR A 335 -12.01 19.79 14.19
N THR A 336 -11.48 21.02 14.23
CA THR A 336 -11.99 22.14 15.03
C THR A 336 -12.02 23.42 14.20
N GLY A 337 -12.85 24.38 14.61
CA GLY A 337 -12.94 25.68 13.96
C GLY A 337 -11.67 26.53 14.16
N ASP A 338 -11.17 26.57 15.40
CA ASP A 338 -9.98 27.32 15.77
C ASP A 338 -8.85 26.37 16.15
N LEU A 339 -7.70 26.50 15.47
CA LEU A 339 -6.47 25.76 15.77
C LEU A 339 -5.40 26.73 16.25
N THR A 340 -4.82 26.46 17.42
CA THR A 340 -3.70 27.22 17.95
C THR A 340 -2.36 26.71 17.40
N ALA A 341 -1.29 27.50 17.54
CA ALA A 341 0.06 27.03 17.25
C ALA A 341 0.47 25.80 18.08
N ALA A 342 -0.07 25.67 19.30
CA ALA A 342 0.14 24.49 20.14
C ALA A 342 -0.55 23.26 19.56
N ASP A 343 -1.77 23.39 19.03
CA ASP A 343 -2.50 22.29 18.38
C ASP A 343 -1.78 21.81 17.12
N LEU A 344 -1.30 22.75 16.30
CA LEU A 344 -0.50 22.43 15.11
C LEU A 344 0.85 21.80 15.47
N GLY A 345 1.48 22.25 16.55
CA GLY A 345 2.69 21.64 17.11
C GLY A 345 2.44 20.22 17.62
N TYR A 346 1.30 19.97 18.26
CA TYR A 346 0.88 18.63 18.69
C TYR A 346 0.62 17.72 17.48
N ALA A 347 -0.16 18.19 16.51
CA ALA A 347 -0.46 17.49 15.27
C ALA A 347 0.82 17.13 14.49
N ASN A 348 1.80 18.04 14.42
CA ASN A 348 3.08 17.79 13.76
C ASN A 348 3.83 16.59 14.34
N LYS A 349 3.76 16.35 15.65
CA LYS A 349 4.40 15.18 16.29
C LYS A 349 3.75 13.87 15.84
N ILE A 350 2.45 13.87 15.58
CA ILE A 350 1.70 12.72 15.05
C ILE A 350 2.05 12.51 13.57
N VAL A 351 2.02 13.58 12.78
CA VAL A 351 2.37 13.56 11.35
C VAL A 351 3.80 13.05 11.13
N SER A 352 4.74 13.50 11.95
CA SER A 352 6.14 13.05 11.89
C SER A 352 6.28 11.55 12.14
N TRP A 353 5.40 10.95 12.94
CA TRP A 353 5.35 9.50 13.11
C TRP A 353 4.69 8.82 11.91
N LEU A 354 3.54 9.33 11.42
CA LEU A 354 2.85 8.76 10.26
C LEU A 354 3.74 8.74 8.99
N VAL A 355 4.45 9.83 8.71
CA VAL A 355 5.40 9.89 7.57
C VAL A 355 6.52 8.85 7.72
N LYS A 356 6.93 8.52 8.95
CA LYS A 356 7.89 7.46 9.21
C LYS A 356 7.35 6.08 8.84
N GLN A 357 6.05 5.85 9.00
CA GLN A 357 5.39 4.57 8.68
C GLN A 357 5.07 4.40 7.19
N GLN A 358 5.22 5.45 6.37
CA GLN A 358 5.02 5.32 4.92
C GLN A 358 6.06 4.39 4.31
N ASN A 359 5.58 3.41 3.55
CA ASN A 359 6.43 2.56 2.74
C ASN A 359 7.03 3.35 1.56
N PRO A 360 8.07 2.85 0.88
CA PRO A 360 8.70 3.55 -0.24
C PRO A 360 7.78 3.84 -1.43
N PHE A 361 6.61 3.19 -1.48
CA PHE A 361 5.61 3.41 -2.50
C PHE A 361 4.59 4.50 -2.14
N GLY A 362 4.65 5.05 -0.92
CA GLY A 362 3.76 6.10 -0.42
C GLY A 362 2.46 5.60 0.21
N GLY A 363 2.30 4.28 0.39
CA GLY A 363 1.20 3.68 1.13
C GLY A 363 1.59 3.29 2.56
N PHE A 364 0.65 2.68 3.28
CA PHE A 364 0.87 2.10 4.61
C PHE A 364 0.70 0.58 4.55
N SER A 365 0.49 -0.06 5.69
CA SER A 365 0.53 -1.52 5.83
C SER A 365 -0.74 -2.21 5.32
N SER A 366 -1.89 -1.53 5.37
CA SER A 366 -3.19 -2.08 4.92
C SER A 366 -3.98 -1.08 4.03
N THR A 367 -5.24 -1.40 3.75
CA THR A 367 -6.15 -0.48 3.06
C THR A 367 -6.66 0.62 3.99
N GLN A 368 -7.14 0.25 5.18
CA GLN A 368 -7.88 1.17 6.05
C GLN A 368 -6.97 2.23 6.66
N ASP A 369 -5.82 1.80 7.18
CA ASP A 369 -4.77 2.70 7.67
C ASP A 369 -4.30 3.66 6.58
N THR A 370 -4.10 3.18 5.34
CA THR A 370 -3.72 4.03 4.21
C THR A 370 -4.79 5.09 3.94
N VAL A 371 -6.07 4.70 3.91
CA VAL A 371 -7.19 5.62 3.63
C VAL A 371 -7.30 6.69 4.70
N VAL A 372 -7.33 6.31 5.99
CA VAL A 372 -7.48 7.25 7.10
C VAL A 372 -6.23 8.11 7.26
N ALA A 373 -5.02 7.55 7.09
CA ALA A 373 -3.78 8.31 7.16
C ALA A 373 -3.68 9.34 6.02
N LEU A 374 -4.03 8.97 4.78
CA LEU A 374 -4.05 9.92 3.67
C LEU A 374 -5.08 11.03 3.89
N GLN A 375 -6.26 10.70 4.42
CA GLN A 375 -7.25 11.70 4.81
C GLN A 375 -6.69 12.65 5.88
N ALA A 376 -6.06 12.12 6.93
CA ALA A 376 -5.53 12.90 8.04
C ALA A 376 -4.36 13.80 7.61
N LEU A 377 -3.42 13.27 6.83
CA LEU A 377 -2.32 14.02 6.24
C LEU A 377 -2.84 15.06 5.25
N ALA A 378 -3.89 14.74 4.48
CA ALA A 378 -4.51 15.70 3.59
C ALA A 378 -5.13 16.87 4.36
N LEU A 379 -5.89 16.59 5.41
CA LEU A 379 -6.46 17.62 6.28
C LEU A 379 -5.35 18.46 6.94
N TYR A 380 -4.31 17.83 7.48
CA TYR A 380 -3.18 18.53 8.11
C TYR A 380 -2.53 19.52 7.13
N SER A 381 -2.30 19.08 5.89
CA SER A 381 -1.70 19.93 4.86
C SER A 381 -2.49 21.19 4.58
N THR A 382 -3.83 21.12 4.60
CA THR A 382 -4.67 22.31 4.41
C THR A 382 -4.49 23.36 5.50
N LYS A 383 -4.00 22.95 6.67
CA LYS A 383 -3.81 23.82 7.84
C LYS A 383 -2.40 24.40 7.94
N VAL A 384 -1.40 23.74 7.35
CA VAL A 384 0.01 24.14 7.48
C VAL A 384 0.68 24.50 6.15
N PHE A 385 -0.03 24.42 5.03
CA PHE A 385 0.51 24.72 3.71
C PHE A 385 1.04 26.16 3.64
N SER A 386 2.24 26.29 3.08
CA SER A 386 2.87 27.57 2.71
C SER A 386 3.33 27.46 1.25
N SER A 387 3.07 28.52 0.48
CA SER A 387 3.51 28.66 -0.91
C SER A 387 4.93 29.24 -1.05
N VAL A 388 5.57 29.59 0.07
CA VAL A 388 6.89 30.23 0.11
C VAL A 388 7.87 29.38 0.91
N GLY A 389 9.10 29.26 0.39
CA GLY A 389 10.24 28.66 1.08
C GLY A 389 11.08 27.75 0.19
N SER A 390 12.31 27.49 0.63
CA SER A 390 13.20 26.50 0.03
C SER A 390 14.07 25.84 1.10
N SER A 391 14.51 24.62 0.82
CA SER A 391 15.46 23.89 1.65
C SER A 391 16.44 23.10 0.79
N THR A 392 17.67 22.98 1.26
CA THR A 392 18.70 22.13 0.67
C THR A 392 18.97 20.97 1.62
N VAL A 393 19.00 19.75 1.08
CA VAL A 393 19.35 18.52 1.78
C VAL A 393 20.71 18.05 1.32
N THR A 394 21.63 17.87 2.25
CA THR A 394 22.97 17.34 2.00
C THR A 394 23.13 16.00 2.71
N VAL A 395 23.36 14.94 1.92
CA VAL A 395 23.59 13.58 2.42
C VAL A 395 25.05 13.26 2.22
N THR A 396 25.78 12.98 3.30
CA THR A 396 27.23 12.76 3.26
C THR A 396 27.59 11.40 3.83
N SER A 397 28.40 10.62 3.11
CA SER A 397 29.01 9.38 3.58
C SER A 397 30.21 9.68 4.48
N ALA A 398 30.52 8.78 5.42
CA ALA A 398 31.73 8.86 6.22
C ALA A 398 33.02 8.92 5.39
N ASP A 399 33.01 8.36 4.17
CA ASP A 399 34.15 8.34 3.25
C ASP A 399 34.24 9.61 2.37
N GLY A 400 33.35 10.59 2.56
CA GLY A 400 33.40 11.90 1.93
C GLY A 400 32.56 12.07 0.66
N ASP A 401 31.91 11.02 0.15
CA ASP A 401 30.91 11.16 -0.92
C ASP A 401 29.70 11.97 -0.41
N SER A 402 29.18 12.86 -1.25
CA SER A 402 28.12 13.80 -0.86
C SER A 402 27.12 14.04 -1.98
N HIS A 403 25.85 14.11 -1.61
CA HIS A 403 24.74 14.38 -2.52
C HIS A 403 23.91 15.56 -2.01
N ASN A 404 23.70 16.55 -2.88
CA ASN A 404 22.87 17.71 -2.60
C ASN A 404 21.54 17.62 -3.35
N PHE A 405 20.46 17.99 -2.67
CA PHE A 405 19.11 18.05 -3.20
C PHE A 405 18.51 19.42 -2.86
N ASP A 406 18.07 20.15 -3.87
CA ASP A 406 17.37 21.42 -3.67
C ASP A 406 15.86 21.22 -3.78
N VAL A 407 15.15 21.75 -2.81
CA VAL A 407 13.70 21.69 -2.71
C VAL A 407 13.15 23.11 -2.62
N ASN A 408 12.26 23.44 -3.55
CA ASN A 408 11.55 24.71 -3.63
C ASN A 408 10.11 24.46 -4.12
N GLN A 409 9.34 25.53 -4.28
CA GLN A 409 7.94 25.44 -4.67
C GLN A 409 7.72 24.77 -6.05
N ASN A 410 8.65 24.94 -6.99
CA ASN A 410 8.51 24.42 -8.36
C ASN A 410 8.81 22.92 -8.47
N ASN A 411 9.60 22.37 -7.54
CA ASN A 411 10.01 20.97 -7.56
C ASN A 411 9.57 20.20 -6.29
N LYS A 412 8.59 20.72 -5.56
CA LYS A 412 8.10 20.15 -4.29
C LYS A 412 7.60 18.70 -4.46
N LEU A 413 6.92 18.42 -5.57
CA LEU A 413 6.47 17.08 -5.99
C LEU A 413 7.51 16.27 -6.76
N LEU A 414 8.64 16.88 -7.14
CA LEU A 414 9.66 16.19 -7.91
C LEU A 414 10.37 15.21 -7.01
N TYR A 415 10.20 13.92 -7.32
CA TYR A 415 10.98 12.89 -6.66
C TYR A 415 12.42 12.92 -7.12
N GLN A 416 13.33 13.14 -6.16
CA GLN A 416 14.76 13.14 -6.40
C GLN A 416 15.37 11.95 -5.67
N GLU A 417 16.14 11.11 -6.36
CA GLU A 417 16.79 9.93 -5.78
C GLU A 417 18.22 9.80 -6.27
N ARG A 418 19.09 9.33 -5.38
CA ARG A 418 20.48 8.99 -5.66
C ARG A 418 20.84 7.67 -5.01
N SER A 419 21.63 6.86 -5.71
CA SER A 419 22.21 5.65 -5.13
C SER A 419 23.26 6.05 -4.11
N LEU A 420 23.22 5.44 -2.93
CA LEU A 420 24.28 5.60 -1.94
C LEU A 420 25.37 4.56 -2.23
N GLN A 421 26.62 5.01 -2.33
CA GLN A 421 27.79 4.13 -2.38
C GLN A 421 28.10 3.62 -0.96
N ASP A 422 28.83 2.51 -0.84
CA ASP A 422 29.31 1.95 0.44
C ASP A 422 28.23 1.39 1.37
N VAL A 423 27.65 0.25 1.00
CA VAL A 423 26.73 -0.51 1.85
C VAL A 423 27.43 -1.77 2.39
N PRO A 424 27.62 -1.93 3.71
CA PRO A 424 27.12 -1.10 4.82
C PRO A 424 27.96 0.16 5.09
N GLY A 425 27.33 1.21 5.62
CA GLY A 425 27.98 2.52 5.80
C GLY A 425 27.26 3.43 6.80
N LYS A 426 27.92 4.53 7.19
CA LYS A 426 27.34 5.61 8.02
C LYS A 426 27.14 6.86 7.16
N TYR A 427 26.00 7.51 7.34
CA TYR A 427 25.64 8.72 6.61
C TYR A 427 25.10 9.79 7.56
N SER A 428 25.32 11.04 7.21
CA SER A 428 24.70 12.21 7.85
C SER A 428 23.78 12.93 6.86
N ILE A 429 22.59 13.31 7.31
CA ILE A 429 21.60 14.06 6.53
C ILE A 429 21.44 15.43 7.17
N ASP A 430 21.94 16.48 6.52
CA ASP A 430 21.79 17.88 6.95
C ASP A 430 20.74 18.59 6.10
N VAL A 431 19.79 19.25 6.73
CA VAL A 431 18.72 20.01 6.06
C VAL A 431 18.76 21.46 6.53
N LYS A 432 18.92 22.38 5.59
CA LYS A 432 18.95 23.83 5.83
C LYS A 432 17.88 24.54 5.00
N GLY A 433 17.20 25.52 5.58
CA GLY A 433 16.20 26.34 4.88
C GLY A 433 14.93 26.53 5.69
N SER A 434 13.82 26.83 5.00
CA SER A 434 12.54 27.15 5.64
C SER A 434 11.44 26.12 5.38
N THR A 435 11.61 25.24 4.39
CA THR A 435 10.59 24.28 3.95
C THR A 435 10.83 22.90 4.56
N CYS A 436 9.76 22.23 4.99
CA CYS A 436 9.86 20.83 5.41
C CYS A 436 10.17 19.91 4.22
N VAL A 437 11.04 18.91 4.44
CA VAL A 437 11.42 17.93 3.42
C VAL A 437 11.18 16.50 3.93
N SER A 438 10.67 15.64 3.05
CA SER A 438 10.54 14.20 3.30
C SER A 438 11.77 13.48 2.74
N VAL A 439 12.60 12.96 3.63
CA VAL A 439 13.80 12.19 3.29
C VAL A 439 13.57 10.72 3.63
N GLN A 440 13.95 9.81 2.74
CA GLN A 440 13.89 8.38 3.00
C GLN A 440 15.13 7.71 2.44
N VAL A 441 15.73 6.84 3.25
CA VAL A 441 16.79 5.95 2.82
C VAL A 441 16.23 4.54 2.78
N THR A 442 16.35 3.90 1.62
CA THR A 442 15.89 2.52 1.38
C THR A 442 17.08 1.64 1.08
N LEU A 443 17.18 0.53 1.80
CA LEU A 443 18.18 -0.52 1.69
C LEU A 443 17.52 -1.79 1.17
N PHE A 444 18.04 -2.32 0.06
CA PHE A 444 17.64 -3.60 -0.50
C PHE A 444 18.80 -4.58 -0.37
N TYR A 445 18.52 -5.84 -0.05
CA TYR A 445 19.50 -6.91 0.01
C TYR A 445 18.79 -8.25 -0.11
N ASN A 446 19.48 -9.30 -0.60
CA ASN A 446 18.91 -10.63 -0.65
C ASN A 446 19.45 -11.50 0.48
N VAL A 447 18.60 -12.37 1.02
CA VAL A 447 18.98 -13.44 1.97
C VAL A 447 18.58 -14.79 1.40
N PRO A 448 19.21 -15.90 1.83
CA PRO A 448 18.71 -17.24 1.55
C PRO A 448 17.22 -17.34 1.88
N THR A 449 16.45 -17.98 1.00
CA THR A 449 15.00 -18.07 1.17
C THR A 449 14.66 -18.66 2.54
N PRO A 450 13.95 -17.90 3.41
CA PRO A 450 13.61 -18.38 4.74
C PRO A 450 12.83 -19.68 4.66
N SER A 451 13.17 -20.64 5.52
CA SER A 451 12.41 -21.89 5.68
C SER A 451 11.34 -21.78 6.78
N GLU A 452 11.20 -20.62 7.41
CA GLU A 452 10.27 -20.44 8.52
C GLU A 452 8.82 -20.54 8.04
N THR A 453 8.14 -21.58 8.52
CA THR A 453 6.70 -21.74 8.39
C THR A 453 6.03 -20.87 9.45
N SER A 454 5.26 -19.88 9.03
CA SER A 454 4.34 -19.14 9.89
C SER A 454 3.07 -19.98 10.12
N THR A 455 1.91 -19.33 10.09
CA THR A 455 0.60 -19.96 10.04
C THR A 455 0.27 -20.57 8.67
N LEU A 456 0.98 -20.16 7.61
CA LEU A 456 0.84 -20.70 6.26
C LEU A 456 2.08 -21.53 5.90
N SER A 457 1.85 -22.67 5.26
CA SER A 457 2.93 -23.54 4.80
C SER A 457 2.69 -23.99 3.37
N ILE A 458 3.79 -24.13 2.64
CA ILE A 458 3.82 -24.68 1.30
C ILE A 458 4.91 -25.75 1.21
N THR A 459 4.58 -26.91 0.68
CA THR A 459 5.55 -27.96 0.36
C THR A 459 5.48 -28.28 -1.12
N THR A 460 6.64 -28.47 -1.74
CA THR A 460 6.76 -28.64 -3.20
C THR A 460 7.51 -29.92 -3.53
N SER A 461 7.06 -30.63 -4.54
CA SER A 461 7.80 -31.71 -5.18
C SER A 461 7.73 -31.57 -6.70
N THR A 462 8.78 -32.02 -7.38
CA THR A 462 8.86 -31.98 -8.84
C THR A 462 9.08 -33.37 -9.38
N GLU A 463 8.28 -33.76 -10.37
CA GLU A 463 8.40 -35.03 -11.09
C GLU A 463 8.72 -34.72 -12.56
N GLY A 464 9.71 -35.39 -13.15
CA GLY A 464 10.12 -35.14 -14.53
C GLY A 464 10.72 -36.37 -15.21
N SER A 465 10.44 -36.51 -16.51
CA SER A 465 11.04 -37.56 -17.36
C SER A 465 12.28 -36.97 -18.04
N TYR A 466 13.46 -37.29 -17.52
CA TYR A 466 14.75 -36.85 -18.08
C TYR A 466 15.01 -37.57 -19.42
N LYS A 467 14.60 -36.98 -20.53
CA LYS A 467 15.01 -37.39 -21.89
C LYS A 467 15.60 -36.18 -22.63
N LYS A 468 16.89 -36.30 -22.96
CA LYS A 468 17.90 -35.32 -23.44
C LYS A 468 17.57 -34.38 -24.63
N LEU A 469 16.31 -34.14 -25.02
CA LEU A 469 15.96 -33.28 -26.17
C LEU A 469 14.94 -32.21 -25.77
N LEU A 470 15.16 -30.98 -26.25
CA LEU A 470 14.31 -29.80 -26.07
C LEU A 470 12.81 -30.15 -26.10
N GLY A 471 12.05 -29.67 -25.11
CA GLY A 471 10.63 -29.98 -24.92
C GLY A 471 10.30 -30.74 -23.63
N GLU A 472 11.16 -30.65 -22.61
CA GLU A 472 10.98 -31.33 -21.34
C GLU A 472 9.79 -30.76 -20.55
N ASN A 473 8.93 -31.64 -20.04
CA ASN A 473 7.84 -31.31 -19.14
C ASN A 473 8.23 -31.67 -17.70
N LEU A 474 8.16 -30.68 -16.82
CA LEU A 474 8.35 -30.82 -15.38
C LEU A 474 6.99 -30.65 -14.71
N LEU A 475 6.53 -31.68 -14.01
CA LEU A 475 5.31 -31.61 -13.21
C LEU A 475 5.66 -31.09 -11.82
N LEU A 476 5.21 -29.87 -11.52
CA LEU A 476 5.28 -29.29 -10.19
C LEU A 476 4.03 -29.68 -9.39
N LYS A 477 4.22 -30.34 -8.25
CA LYS A 477 3.16 -30.58 -7.26
C LYS A 477 3.45 -29.73 -6.04
N PHE A 478 2.46 -29.00 -5.56
CA PHE A 478 2.61 -28.22 -4.34
C PHE A 478 1.38 -28.33 -3.46
N LYS A 479 1.63 -28.41 -2.15
CA LYS A 479 0.62 -28.56 -1.12
C LYS A 479 0.63 -27.34 -0.23
N VAL A 480 -0.52 -26.71 -0.07
CA VAL A 480 -0.72 -25.53 0.79
C VAL A 480 -1.50 -25.93 2.03
N ALA A 481 -1.13 -25.38 3.19
CA ALA A 481 -1.82 -25.66 4.45
C ALA A 481 -1.81 -24.44 5.38
N TYR A 482 -2.86 -24.33 6.20
CA TYR A 482 -3.01 -23.31 7.23
C TYR A 482 -3.09 -23.94 8.63
N SER A 483 -2.28 -23.45 9.56
CA SER A 483 -2.17 -23.93 10.94
C SER A 483 -2.38 -22.83 12.00
N GLY A 484 -2.90 -21.66 11.59
CA GLY A 484 -3.16 -20.54 12.50
C GLY A 484 -4.30 -20.75 13.48
N THR A 485 -4.64 -19.71 14.23
CA THR A 485 -5.61 -19.78 15.34
C THR A 485 -7.07 -19.72 14.88
N LEU A 486 -7.35 -19.04 13.75
CA LEU A 486 -8.69 -18.92 13.17
C LEU A 486 -9.15 -20.24 12.52
N GLU A 487 -10.45 -20.42 12.34
CA GLU A 487 -11.03 -21.61 11.69
C GLU A 487 -10.71 -21.69 10.18
N SER A 488 -10.69 -20.55 9.50
CA SER A 488 -10.20 -20.41 8.13
C SER A 488 -9.41 -19.11 7.95
N THR A 489 -8.64 -19.02 6.87
CA THR A 489 -7.93 -17.82 6.47
C THR A 489 -8.83 -16.82 5.74
N ASN A 490 -8.36 -15.60 5.54
CA ASN A 490 -8.86 -14.76 4.45
C ASN A 490 -8.47 -15.36 3.09
N MET A 491 -8.70 -14.63 1.99
CA MET A 491 -8.21 -15.03 0.67
C MET A 491 -6.68 -15.14 0.67
N ILE A 492 -6.14 -16.19 0.07
CA ILE A 492 -4.70 -16.49 0.04
C ILE A 492 -4.16 -16.34 -1.38
N ILE A 493 -2.94 -15.84 -1.50
CA ILE A 493 -2.17 -15.87 -2.74
C ILE A 493 -1.09 -16.92 -2.67
N VAL A 494 -0.99 -17.67 -3.76
CA VAL A 494 0.19 -18.47 -4.08
C VAL A 494 0.86 -17.84 -5.29
N ASP A 495 2.01 -17.22 -5.06
CA ASP A 495 2.84 -16.58 -6.09
C ASP A 495 3.95 -17.56 -6.51
N ILE A 496 3.82 -18.10 -7.71
CA ILE A 496 4.69 -19.14 -8.27
C ILE A 496 5.65 -18.48 -9.26
N LYS A 497 6.91 -18.30 -8.84
CA LYS A 497 7.97 -17.89 -9.76
C LYS A 497 8.39 -19.06 -10.64
N LEU A 498 8.37 -18.87 -11.95
CA LEU A 498 8.81 -19.87 -12.92
C LEU A 498 10.35 -19.93 -12.98
N LEU A 499 10.86 -21.11 -13.31
CA LEU A 499 12.30 -21.30 -13.53
C LEU A 499 12.74 -20.61 -14.83
N SER A 500 13.96 -20.08 -14.86
CA SER A 500 14.50 -19.46 -16.07
C SER A 500 14.47 -20.45 -17.25
N GLY A 501 13.86 -20.02 -18.37
CA GLY A 501 13.70 -20.86 -19.56
C GLY A 501 12.52 -21.83 -19.52
N PHE A 502 11.63 -21.74 -18.52
CA PHE A 502 10.38 -22.50 -18.44
C PHE A 502 9.16 -21.60 -18.62
N THR A 503 8.08 -22.19 -19.14
CA THR A 503 6.75 -21.57 -19.23
C THR A 503 5.70 -22.54 -18.69
N ALA A 504 4.53 -22.05 -18.28
CA ALA A 504 3.42 -22.90 -17.84
C ALA A 504 2.07 -22.30 -18.23
N ASP A 505 1.03 -23.14 -18.36
CA ASP A 505 -0.31 -22.69 -18.72
C ASP A 505 -1.13 -22.35 -17.45
N PRO A 506 -1.54 -21.08 -17.24
CA PRO A 506 -2.33 -20.69 -16.07
C PRO A 506 -3.72 -21.36 -16.01
N VAL A 507 -4.24 -21.87 -17.13
CA VAL A 507 -5.57 -22.50 -17.18
C VAL A 507 -5.60 -23.81 -16.38
N GLU A 508 -4.48 -24.50 -16.24
CA GLU A 508 -4.40 -25.74 -15.44
C GLU A 508 -4.74 -25.48 -13.97
N LEU A 509 -4.24 -24.38 -13.40
CA LEU A 509 -4.46 -23.99 -12.01
C LEU A 509 -5.88 -23.45 -11.77
N LYS A 510 -6.51 -22.82 -12.77
CA LYS A 510 -7.88 -22.28 -12.64
C LYS A 510 -8.94 -23.35 -12.34
N LYS A 511 -8.65 -24.61 -12.64
CA LYS A 511 -9.55 -25.75 -12.36
C LYS A 511 -9.36 -26.31 -10.95
N GLY A 512 -8.42 -25.76 -10.18
CA GLY A 512 -8.10 -26.21 -8.83
C GLY A 512 -9.20 -25.88 -7.82
N THR A 513 -9.32 -26.71 -6.78
CA THR A 513 -10.27 -26.51 -5.69
C THR A 513 -10.02 -25.17 -4.98
N LEU A 514 -11.09 -24.41 -4.74
CA LEU A 514 -11.07 -23.06 -4.13
C LEU A 514 -10.26 -22.00 -4.90
N VAL A 515 -9.83 -22.27 -6.14
CA VAL A 515 -9.15 -21.28 -6.97
C VAL A 515 -10.19 -20.39 -7.65
N GLU A 516 -10.18 -19.10 -7.29
CA GLU A 516 -11.08 -18.10 -7.87
C GLU A 516 -10.48 -17.50 -9.15
N ARG A 517 -9.16 -17.35 -9.18
CA ARG A 517 -8.45 -16.66 -10.25
C ARG A 517 -6.99 -17.11 -10.35
N VAL A 518 -6.46 -17.05 -11.57
CA VAL A 518 -5.03 -17.19 -11.85
C VAL A 518 -4.64 -16.13 -12.87
N ASP A 519 -3.67 -15.30 -12.51
CA ASP A 519 -3.08 -14.29 -13.37
C ASP A 519 -1.64 -14.69 -13.73
N SER A 520 -1.24 -14.38 -14.96
CA SER A 520 0.15 -14.49 -15.39
C SER A 520 0.74 -13.08 -15.48
N LYS A 521 1.84 -12.85 -14.77
CA LYS A 521 2.54 -11.57 -14.73
C LYS A 521 4.04 -11.83 -14.84
N ASP A 522 4.64 -11.37 -15.94
CA ASP A 522 6.08 -11.57 -16.21
C ASP A 522 6.48 -13.05 -16.09
N ASP A 523 7.42 -13.39 -15.19
CA ASP A 523 7.86 -14.76 -14.88
C ASP A 523 7.12 -15.40 -13.69
N HIS A 524 5.96 -14.86 -13.33
CA HIS A 524 5.16 -15.31 -12.20
C HIS A 524 3.74 -15.76 -12.60
N LEU A 525 3.27 -16.84 -11.96
CA LEU A 525 1.86 -17.23 -11.94
C LEU A 525 1.28 -16.95 -10.55
N VAL A 526 0.29 -16.07 -10.49
CA VAL A 526 -0.35 -15.63 -9.24
C VAL A 526 -1.71 -16.31 -9.12
N MET A 527 -1.83 -17.26 -8.19
CA MET A 527 -3.04 -18.02 -7.92
C MET A 527 -3.78 -17.49 -6.69
N TYR A 528 -5.09 -17.28 -6.82
CA TYR A 528 -5.97 -16.74 -5.79
C TYR A 528 -6.85 -17.86 -5.21
N ILE A 529 -6.65 -18.19 -3.95
CA ILE A 529 -7.41 -19.21 -3.21
C ILE A 529 -8.40 -18.51 -2.28
N LYS A 530 -9.69 -18.84 -2.39
CA LYS A 530 -10.79 -18.20 -1.64
C LYS A 530 -10.56 -18.15 -0.13
N GLU A 531 -10.17 -19.29 0.45
CA GLU A 531 -9.80 -19.46 1.86
C GLU A 531 -9.07 -20.80 2.02
N LEU A 532 -8.35 -20.96 3.13
CA LEU A 532 -7.84 -22.25 3.59
C LEU A 532 -8.44 -22.55 4.96
N GLN A 533 -9.04 -23.72 5.09
CA GLN A 533 -9.52 -24.21 6.39
C GLN A 533 -8.35 -24.70 7.24
N ARG A 534 -8.44 -24.45 8.55
CA ARG A 534 -7.42 -24.86 9.52
C ARG A 534 -7.19 -26.36 9.46
N ASN A 535 -5.93 -26.75 9.32
CA ASN A 535 -5.45 -28.13 9.26
C ASN A 535 -6.01 -28.96 8.10
N THR A 536 -6.59 -28.34 7.07
CA THR A 536 -7.09 -29.01 5.86
C THR A 536 -6.25 -28.61 4.65
N PRO A 537 -5.19 -29.37 4.33
CA PRO A 537 -4.30 -29.00 3.25
C PRO A 537 -4.87 -29.32 1.87
N ILE A 538 -4.53 -28.49 0.88
CA ILE A 538 -4.95 -28.65 -0.52
C ILE A 538 -3.71 -28.83 -1.40
N THR A 539 -3.78 -29.74 -2.37
CA THR A 539 -2.68 -30.03 -3.30
C THR A 539 -3.06 -29.58 -4.71
N TYR A 540 -2.12 -28.94 -5.38
CA TYR A 540 -2.24 -28.47 -6.75
C TYR A 540 -1.09 -29.03 -7.60
N CYS A 541 -1.34 -29.09 -8.90
CA CYS A 541 -0.39 -29.58 -9.90
C CYS A 541 -0.28 -28.54 -11.03
N LEU A 542 0.94 -28.36 -11.55
CA LEU A 542 1.22 -27.47 -12.67
C LEU A 542 2.26 -28.13 -13.59
N ASN A 543 1.94 -28.24 -14.88
CA ASN A 543 2.91 -28.64 -15.89
C ASN A 543 3.74 -27.43 -16.34
N MET A 544 5.06 -27.52 -16.20
CA MET A 544 6.01 -26.55 -16.71
C MET A 544 6.75 -27.13 -17.91
N LYS A 545 6.81 -26.37 -19.01
CA LYS A 545 7.49 -26.75 -20.25
C LYS A 545 8.77 -25.94 -20.42
N GLN A 546 9.89 -26.62 -20.68
CA GLN A 546 11.13 -25.93 -21.01
C GLN A 546 11.09 -25.37 -22.44
N VAL A 547 11.29 -24.05 -22.57
CA VAL A 547 11.35 -23.33 -23.86
C VAL A 547 12.76 -22.91 -24.24
N LEU A 548 13.65 -22.72 -23.25
CA LEU A 548 15.05 -22.38 -23.47
C LEU A 548 15.95 -23.24 -22.56
N PRO A 549 17.04 -23.82 -23.11
CA PRO A 549 17.99 -24.58 -22.30
C PRO A 549 18.83 -23.62 -21.43
N VAL A 550 18.77 -23.81 -20.12
CA VAL A 550 19.53 -23.01 -19.15
C VAL A 550 20.47 -23.92 -18.37
N LYS A 551 21.76 -23.57 -18.35
CA LYS A 551 22.77 -24.26 -17.53
C LYS A 551 22.83 -23.66 -16.14
N ASN A 552 23.19 -24.46 -15.14
CA ASN A 552 23.31 -24.04 -13.73
C ASN A 552 22.03 -23.35 -13.21
N LEU A 553 20.89 -23.98 -13.50
CA LEU A 553 19.58 -23.48 -13.09
C LEU A 553 19.55 -23.22 -11.58
N LYS A 554 19.14 -22.01 -11.19
CA LYS A 554 18.95 -21.62 -9.79
C LYS A 554 17.51 -21.92 -9.37
N SER A 555 17.31 -22.22 -8.09
CA SER A 555 15.97 -22.47 -7.53
C SER A 555 15.08 -21.23 -7.69
N ALA A 556 13.81 -21.47 -8.05
CA ALA A 556 12.76 -20.45 -7.99
C ALA A 556 11.95 -20.61 -6.68
N VAL A 557 11.30 -19.53 -6.25
CA VAL A 557 10.57 -19.47 -4.98
C VAL A 557 9.08 -19.46 -5.26
N ILE A 558 8.34 -20.32 -4.53
CA ILE A 558 6.88 -20.20 -4.44
C ILE A 558 6.55 -19.58 -3.09
N LYS A 559 5.83 -18.45 -3.12
CA LYS A 559 5.41 -17.74 -1.91
C LYS A 559 3.94 -18.00 -1.66
N ILE A 560 3.60 -18.18 -0.39
CA ILE A 560 2.22 -18.20 0.08
C ILE A 560 2.04 -17.08 1.09
N TYR A 561 1.02 -16.25 0.91
CA TYR A 561 0.73 -15.14 1.81
C TYR A 561 -0.76 -14.81 1.77
N ASP A 562 -1.25 -14.19 2.84
CA ASP A 562 -2.62 -13.68 2.88
C ASP A 562 -2.74 -12.53 1.87
N TYR A 563 -3.74 -12.60 0.99
CA TYR A 563 -3.95 -11.61 -0.06
C TYR A 563 -4.07 -10.20 0.49
N TYR A 564 -4.59 -10.06 1.70
CA TYR A 564 -4.81 -8.79 2.36
C TYR A 564 -3.71 -8.42 3.36
N GLN A 565 -2.78 -9.34 3.67
CA GLN A 565 -1.62 -9.10 4.53
C GLN A 565 -0.34 -9.44 3.76
N THR A 566 0.12 -8.49 2.94
CA THR A 566 1.27 -8.66 2.04
C THR A 566 2.62 -8.28 2.67
N SER A 567 2.63 -7.94 3.96
CA SER A 567 3.81 -7.50 4.71
C SER A 567 4.75 -8.63 5.10
#